data_AF-A0A7X5CTR4-F1
#
_entry.id   AF-A0A7X5CTR4-F1
#
_cell.length_a   1.000
_cell.length_b   1.000
_cell.length_c   1.000
_cell.angle_alpha   90.00
_cell.angle_beta   90.00
_cell.angle_gamma   90.00
#
_symmetry.space_group_name_H-M   'P 1'
#
loop_
_entity.id
_entity.type
_entity.pdbx_description
1 polymer ?
#
loop_
_entity_poly.entity_id
_entity_poly.type
_entity_poly.pdbx_seq_one_letter_code
_entity_poly.pdbx_strand_id
1 'polypeptide(L)'
;MCLSIPPKVSGEEKNVIYEKMKSANTNNMRGYLRKMATEGYIISVDMNNIKELVILLRSISNNINQIAKRTNETGNFYAEEIKELQQQYQKIWCSVEQILNQFS
;
A
#
# COMPACT_ATOMS: atom_id res chain seq x y z
N MET A 1 -12.98 -13.13 -30.50
CA MET A 1 -14.35 -12.59 -30.66
C MET A 1 -14.96 -12.51 -29.26
N CYS A 2 -15.11 -11.32 -28.66
CA CYS A 2 -15.72 -11.19 -27.34
C CYS A 2 -17.24 -11.27 -27.48
N LEU A 3 -17.84 -12.38 -27.03
CA LEU A 3 -19.29 -12.52 -26.93
C LEU A 3 -19.83 -11.50 -25.93
N SER A 4 -20.58 -10.50 -26.42
CA SER A 4 -21.25 -9.52 -25.58
C SER A 4 -22.64 -10.05 -25.21
N ILE A 5 -22.69 -11.05 -24.32
CA ILE A 5 -23.95 -11.57 -23.77
C ILE A 5 -24.20 -10.82 -22.46
N PRO A 6 -25.15 -9.86 -22.42
CA PRO A 6 -25.53 -9.25 -21.15
C PRO A 6 -26.21 -10.32 -20.28
N PRO A 7 -25.75 -10.53 -19.03
CA PRO A 7 -26.44 -11.45 -18.15
C PRO A 7 -27.86 -10.94 -17.91
N LYS A 8 -28.83 -11.86 -17.87
CA LYS A 8 -30.21 -11.54 -17.52
C LYS A 8 -30.27 -11.47 -16.00
N VAL A 9 -30.27 -10.25 -15.46
CA VAL A 9 -30.16 -9.96 -14.03
C VAL A 9 -31.40 -9.18 -13.58
N SER A 10 -32.06 -9.64 -12.53
CA SER A 10 -33.17 -8.95 -11.86
C SER A 10 -32.71 -7.61 -11.25
N GLY A 11 -33.65 -6.71 -10.93
CA GLY A 11 -33.34 -5.44 -10.27
C GLY A 11 -32.66 -5.64 -8.90
N GLU A 12 -33.09 -6.63 -8.14
CA GLU A 12 -32.52 -6.98 -6.83
C GLU A 12 -31.10 -7.52 -6.97
N GLU A 13 -30.87 -8.42 -7.92
CA GLU A 13 -29.54 -8.99 -8.19
C GLU A 13 -28.55 -7.92 -8.67
N LYS A 14 -29.01 -6.91 -9.43
CA LYS A 14 -28.17 -5.77 -9.81
C LYS A 14 -27.68 -5.00 -8.58
N ASN A 15 -28.55 -4.74 -7.61
CA ASN A 15 -28.15 -4.04 -6.38
C ASN A 15 -27.09 -4.82 -5.60
N VAL A 16 -27.26 -6.14 -5.48
CA VAL A 16 -26.25 -7.01 -4.86
C VAL A 16 -24.91 -6.94 -5.59
N ILE A 17 -24.92 -6.90 -6.91
CA ILE A 17 -23.68 -6.76 -7.70
C ILE A 17 -23.05 -5.39 -7.47
N TYR A 18 -23.83 -4.30 -7.40
CA TYR A 18 -23.31 -2.97 -7.13
C TYR A 18 -22.66 -2.86 -5.75
N GLU A 19 -23.26 -3.44 -4.72
CA GLU A 19 -22.66 -3.48 -3.38
C GLU A 19 -21.35 -4.27 -3.39
N LYS A 20 -21.32 -5.45 -4.03
CA LYS A 20 -20.09 -6.24 -4.16
C LYS A 20 -19.01 -5.55 -4.99
N MET A 21 -19.40 -4.78 -6.02
CA MET A 21 -18.49 -3.95 -6.80
C MET A 21 -17.85 -2.85 -5.96
N LYS A 22 -18.65 -2.21 -5.09
CA LYS A 22 -18.17 -1.19 -4.16
C LYS A 22 -17.17 -1.77 -3.17
N SER A 23 -17.45 -2.94 -2.59
CA SER A 23 -16.49 -3.66 -1.73
C SER A 23 -15.22 -4.09 -2.46
N ALA A 24 -15.32 -4.38 -3.76
CA ALA A 24 -14.19 -4.69 -4.64
C ALA A 24 -13.49 -3.45 -5.23
N ASN A 25 -13.82 -2.24 -4.76
CA ASN A 25 -13.27 -0.96 -5.24
C ASN A 25 -13.27 -0.82 -6.78
N THR A 26 -14.31 -1.33 -7.44
CA THR A 26 -14.41 -1.34 -8.92
C THR A 26 -15.67 -0.62 -9.37
N ASN A 27 -15.51 0.40 -10.21
CA ASN A 27 -16.66 1.15 -10.77
C ASN A 27 -17.12 0.61 -12.14
N ASN A 28 -16.37 -0.33 -12.73
CA ASN A 28 -16.65 -0.90 -14.04
C ASN A 28 -17.38 -2.25 -13.92
N MET A 29 -18.69 -2.24 -14.15
CA MET A 29 -19.56 -3.41 -14.07
C MET A 29 -19.16 -4.53 -15.03
N ARG A 30 -18.81 -4.19 -16.28
CA ARG A 30 -18.39 -5.18 -17.28
C ARG A 30 -17.05 -5.82 -16.90
N GLY A 31 -16.13 -5.02 -16.35
CA GLY A 31 -14.84 -5.48 -15.84
C GLY A 31 -15.02 -6.42 -14.64
N TYR A 32 -15.85 -6.01 -13.68
CA TYR A 32 -16.19 -6.79 -12.50
C TYR A 32 -16.80 -8.15 -12.88
N LEU A 33 -17.83 -8.16 -13.74
CA LEU A 33 -18.50 -9.39 -14.17
C LEU A 33 -17.57 -10.32 -14.94
N ARG A 34 -16.71 -9.77 -15.83
CA ARG A 34 -15.73 -10.58 -16.55
C ARG A 34 -14.75 -11.23 -15.58
N LYS A 35 -14.24 -10.45 -14.62
CA LYS A 35 -13.30 -10.94 -13.61
C LYS A 35 -13.94 -12.02 -12.73
N MET A 36 -15.18 -11.82 -12.29
CA MET A 36 -15.94 -12.83 -11.55
C MET A 36 -16.21 -14.09 -12.36
N ALA A 37 -16.53 -13.97 -13.65
CA ALA A 37 -16.77 -15.13 -14.52
C ALA A 37 -15.51 -15.94 -14.82
N THR A 38 -14.32 -15.30 -14.81
CA THR A 38 -13.05 -15.98 -15.07
C THR A 38 -12.37 -16.51 -13.81
N GLU A 39 -12.39 -15.75 -12.70
CA GLU A 39 -11.63 -16.04 -11.47
C GLU A 39 -12.51 -16.59 -10.34
N GLY A 40 -13.83 -16.35 -10.37
CA GLY A 40 -14.78 -16.87 -9.38
C GLY A 40 -14.77 -16.15 -8.01
N TYR A 41 -13.68 -15.45 -7.66
CA TYR A 41 -13.55 -14.68 -6.42
C TYR A 41 -12.72 -13.41 -6.63
N ILE A 42 -13.07 -12.34 -5.89
CA ILE A 42 -12.27 -11.11 -5.83
C ILE A 42 -11.88 -10.89 -4.37
N ILE A 43 -10.57 -10.95 -4.10
CA ILE A 43 -10.01 -10.63 -2.79
C ILE A 43 -9.50 -9.19 -2.86
N SER A 44 -10.13 -8.30 -2.09
CA SER A 44 -9.67 -6.94 -1.89
C SER A 44 -8.79 -6.92 -0.64
N VAL A 45 -7.48 -6.84 -0.83
CA VAL A 45 -6.52 -6.70 0.27
C VAL A 45 -6.22 -5.21 0.41
N ASP A 46 -6.46 -4.66 1.60
CA ASP A 46 -5.98 -3.32 1.91
C ASP A 46 -4.46 -3.34 2.08
N MET A 47 -3.76 -2.62 1.19
CA MET A 47 -2.30 -2.54 1.15
C MET A 47 -1.78 -1.20 1.69
N ASN A 48 -2.63 -0.36 2.29
CA ASN A 48 -2.22 0.96 2.77
C ASN A 48 -1.05 0.88 3.77
N ASN A 49 -1.10 -0.07 4.69
CA ASN A 49 -0.05 -0.31 5.67
C ASN A 49 1.31 -0.70 5.03
N ILE A 50 1.28 -1.49 3.95
CA ILE A 50 2.51 -1.83 3.19
C ILE A 50 3.06 -0.60 2.47
N LYS A 51 2.18 0.26 1.93
CA LYS A 51 2.62 1.53 1.32
C LYS A 51 3.28 2.44 2.34
N GLU A 52 2.74 2.53 3.56
CA GLU A 52 3.35 3.30 4.64
C GLU A 52 4.73 2.76 5.02
N LEU A 53 4.87 1.43 5.13
CA LEU A 53 6.17 0.80 5.39
C LEU A 53 7.20 1.12 4.28
N VAL A 54 6.79 1.10 3.02
CA VAL A 54 7.68 1.44 1.88
C VAL A 54 8.10 2.91 1.91
N ILE A 55 7.21 3.82 2.30
CA ILE A 55 7.52 5.25 2.46
C ILE A 55 8.58 5.44 3.57
N LEU A 56 8.39 4.78 4.72
CA LEU A 56 9.33 4.81 5.83
C LEU A 56 10.71 4.27 5.41
N LEU A 57 10.75 3.14 4.69
CA LEU A 57 11.99 2.55 4.18
C LEU A 57 12.74 3.51 3.25
N ARG A 58 12.01 4.17 2.34
CA ARG A 58 12.59 5.19 1.45
C ARG A 58 13.18 6.36 2.24
N SER A 59 12.54 6.77 3.34
CA SER A 59 13.09 7.80 4.22
C SER A 59 14.41 7.34 4.85
N ILE A 60 14.51 6.09 5.32
CA ILE A 60 15.76 5.52 5.85
C ILE A 60 16.87 5.60 4.79
N SER A 61 16.64 5.10 3.58
CA SER A 61 17.64 5.14 2.50
C SER A 61 18.09 6.55 2.18
N ASN A 62 17.17 7.52 2.14
CA ASN A 62 17.52 8.91 1.88
C ASN A 62 18.40 9.50 2.98
N ASN A 63 18.12 9.17 4.23
CA ASN A 63 18.92 9.64 5.37
C ASN A 63 20.33 9.04 5.32
N ILE A 64 20.44 7.73 5.09
CA ILE A 64 21.73 7.04 4.92
C ILE A 64 22.54 7.67 3.78
N ASN A 65 21.90 7.99 2.65
CA ASN A 65 22.57 8.65 1.53
C ASN A 65 23.07 10.06 1.89
N GLN A 66 22.31 10.82 2.66
CA GLN A 66 22.74 12.14 3.13
C GLN A 66 23.99 12.04 4.01
N ILE A 67 24.03 11.05 4.89
CA ILE A 67 25.17 10.76 5.76
C ILE A 67 26.38 10.37 4.94
N ALA A 68 26.24 9.39 4.03
CA ALA A 68 27.32 8.95 3.17
C ALA A 68 27.91 10.13 2.37
N LYS A 69 27.06 11.02 1.86
CA LYS A 69 27.49 12.23 1.16
C LYS A 69 28.27 13.18 2.08
N ARG A 70 27.75 13.49 3.27
CA ARG A 70 28.42 14.37 4.25
C ARG A 70 29.73 13.78 4.79
N THR A 71 29.79 12.47 5.02
CA THR A 71 31.01 11.77 5.44
C THR A 71 32.07 11.85 4.34
N ASN A 72 31.69 11.67 3.07
CA ASN A 72 32.60 11.83 1.93
C ASN A 72 33.09 13.28 1.77
N GLU A 73 32.28 14.28 2.14
CA GLU A 73 32.62 15.70 2.04
C GLU A 73 33.49 16.19 3.21
N THR A 74 33.25 15.71 4.43
CA THR A 74 33.81 16.32 5.67
C THR A 74 34.82 15.43 6.40
N GLY A 75 34.89 14.13 6.08
CA GLY A 75 35.85 13.19 6.65
C GLY A 75 35.72 12.90 8.16
N ASN A 76 34.75 13.50 8.85
CA ASN A 76 34.56 13.34 10.29
C ASN A 76 33.06 13.19 10.62
N PHE A 77 32.73 12.28 11.54
CA PHE A 77 31.36 11.94 11.95
C PHE A 77 31.13 12.52 13.34
N TYR A 78 30.47 13.67 13.45
CA TYR A 78 30.28 14.35 14.72
C TYR A 78 29.15 13.70 15.54
N ALA A 79 29.26 13.78 16.87
CA ALA A 79 28.30 13.17 17.79
C ALA A 79 26.86 13.70 17.63
N GLU A 80 26.68 14.94 17.15
CA GLU A 80 25.36 15.50 16.83
C GLU A 80 24.68 14.78 15.67
N GLU A 81 25.43 14.37 14.64
CA GLU A 81 24.90 13.67 13.47
C GLU A 81 24.44 12.26 13.85
N ILE A 82 25.14 11.59 14.77
CA ILE A 82 24.72 10.32 15.36
C ILE A 82 23.43 10.49 16.17
N LYS A 83 23.31 11.59 16.91
CA LYS A 83 22.13 11.87 17.73
C LYS A 83 20.90 12.15 16.88
N GLU A 84 21.07 12.91 15.80
CA GLU A 84 20.01 13.20 14.84
C GLU A 84 19.54 11.93 14.12
N LEU A 85 20.49 11.07 13.75
CA LEU A 85 20.24 9.72 13.22
C LEU A 85 19.42 8.85 14.18
N GLN A 86 19.84 8.76 15.44
CA GLN A 86 19.15 7.98 16.46
C GLN A 86 17.71 8.46 16.65
N GLN A 87 17.48 9.78 16.68
CA GLN A 87 16.13 10.34 16.78
C GLN A 87 15.26 9.99 15.57
N GLN A 88 15.81 10.05 14.36
CA GLN A 88 15.08 9.67 13.14
C GLN A 88 14.78 8.17 13.12
N TYR A 89 15.73 7.33 13.55
CA TYR A 89 15.53 5.88 13.66
C TYR A 89 14.43 5.53 14.67
N GLN A 90 14.42 6.20 15.83
CA GLN A 90 13.39 6.04 16.86
C GLN A 90 11.98 6.33 16.31
N LYS A 91 11.82 7.44 15.56
CA LYS A 91 10.54 7.80 14.96
C LYS A 91 10.04 6.75 13.98
N ILE A 92 10.95 6.23 13.16
CA ILE A 92 10.61 5.20 12.16
C ILE A 92 10.25 3.88 12.85
N TRP A 93 10.98 3.49 13.90
CA TRP A 93 10.67 2.30 14.69
C TRP A 93 9.27 2.37 15.31
N CYS A 94 8.90 3.52 15.90
CA CYS A 94 7.54 3.75 16.39
C CYS A 94 6.47 3.58 15.29
N SER A 95 6.71 4.12 14.09
CA SER A 95 5.76 3.96 12.98
C SER A 95 5.66 2.52 12.49
N VAL A 96 6.77 1.77 12.47
CA VAL A 96 6.76 0.34 12.12
C VAL A 96 6.01 -0.48 13.17
N GLU A 97 6.23 -0.24 14.46
CA GLU A 97 5.46 -0.89 15.54
C GLU A 97 3.95 -0.61 15.41
N GLN A 98 3.57 0.63 15.11
CA GLN A 98 2.16 0.98 14.89
C GLN A 98 1.54 0.18 13.74
N ILE A 99 2.27 0.04 12.63
CA ILE A 99 1.82 -0.75 11.47
C ILE A 99 1.73 -2.23 11.83
N LEU A 100 2.73 -2.80 12.50
CA LEU A 100 2.74 -4.21 12.88
C LEU A 100 1.61 -4.56 13.86
N ASN A 101 1.32 -3.68 14.81
CA ASN A 101 0.22 -3.84 15.77
C ASN A 101 -1.17 -3.80 15.12
N GLN A 102 -1.31 -3.28 13.89
CA GLN A 102 -2.59 -3.34 13.15
C GLN A 102 -2.85 -4.71 12.52
N PHE A 103 -1.85 -5.60 12.49
CA PHE A 103 -1.93 -6.94 11.90
C PHE A 103 -1.84 -8.09 12.93
N SER A 104 -1.55 -7.79 14.20
CA SER A 104 -1.53 -8.73 15.33
C SER A 104 -2.88 -8.81 16.03
#